data_AF-A0A2U1CAB3-F1
#
_entry.id   AF-A0A2U1CAB3-F1
#
_cell.length_a   1.000
_cell.length_b   1.000
_cell.length_c   1.000
_cell.angle_alpha   90.00
_cell.angle_beta   90.00
_cell.angle_gamma   90.00
#
_symmetry.space_group_name_H-M   'P 1'
#
loop_
_entity.id
_entity.type
_entity.pdbx_description
1 polymer ?
#
loop_
_entity_poly.entity_id
_entity_poly.type
_entity_poly.pdbx_seq_one_letter_code
_entity_poly.pdbx_strand_id
1 'polypeptide(L)' 'MAFNAEINSLAALVQRMAEESGNPQDFDTRSCLDHGLVSFVSGLGQRRPLDILKQPGGLDLLRGLLLPAQSGTFS' A
#
# COMPACT_ATOMS: atom_id res chain seq x y z
N MET A 1 3.19 -17.69 -6.45
CA MET A 1 2.36 -16.54 -6.87
C MET A 1 3.28 -15.41 -7.29
N ALA A 2 3.04 -14.80 -8.46
CA ALA A 2 3.99 -13.92 -9.15
C ALA A 2 4.20 -12.51 -8.54
N PHE A 3 3.73 -12.28 -7.30
CA PHE A 3 3.73 -10.93 -6.68
C PHE A 3 4.23 -10.89 -5.22
N ASN A 4 4.81 -11.98 -4.71
CA ASN A 4 5.19 -12.07 -3.30
C ASN A 4 6.27 -11.04 -2.92
N ALA A 5 7.19 -10.72 -3.84
CA ALA A 5 8.24 -9.74 -3.60
C ALA A 5 7.67 -8.31 -3.51
N GLU A 6 6.75 -7.98 -4.40
CA GLU A 6 6.06 -6.70 -4.48
C GLU A 6 5.19 -6.47 -3.23
N ILE A 7 4.42 -7.48 -2.83
CA ILE A 7 3.59 -7.43 -1.61
C ILE A 7 4.49 -7.28 -0.37
N ASN A 8 5.61 -7.99 -0.30
CA ASN A 8 6.57 -7.83 0.80
C ASN A 8 7.19 -6.43 0.82
N SER A 9 7.46 -5.84 -0.35
CA SER A 9 7.96 -4.47 -0.42
C SER A 9 6.91 -3.46 0.04
N LEU A 10 5.63 -3.65 -0.30
CA LEU A 10 4.54 -2.81 0.20
C LEU A 10 4.37 -2.97 1.72
N ALA A 11 4.50 -4.20 2.24
CA ALA A 11 4.47 -4.47 3.68
C ALA A 11 5.58 -3.74 4.44
N ALA A 12 6.81 -3.80 3.93
CA ALA A 12 7.91 -3.06 4.52
C ALA A 12 7.65 -1.54 4.51
N LEU A 13 7.07 -1.01 3.43
CA LEU A 13 6.74 0.41 3.33
C LEU A 13 5.63 0.83 4.32
N VAL A 14 4.53 0.09 4.37
CA VAL A 14 3.39 0.41 5.25
C VAL A 14 3.78 0.27 6.73
N GLN A 15 4.59 -0.74 7.07
CA GLN A 15 5.14 -0.90 8.43
C GLN A 15 5.99 0.32 8.81
N ARG A 16 6.91 0.72 7.93
CA ARG A 16 7.74 1.92 8.16
C ARG A 16 6.89 3.18 8.33
N MET A 17 5.85 3.35 7.51
CA MET A 17 4.94 4.50 7.64
C MET A 17 4.22 4.50 9.00
N ALA A 18 3.77 3.34 9.49
CA ALA A 18 3.13 3.22 10.79
C ALA A 18 4.09 3.52 11.96
N GLU A 19 5.34 3.07 11.86
CA GLU A 19 6.41 3.37 12.83
C GLU A 19 6.76 4.85 12.88
N GLU A 20 6.81 5.52 11.72
CA GLU A 20 7.18 6.93 11.61
C GLU A 20 6.03 7.89 11.97
N SER A 21 4.77 7.46 11.81
CA SER A 21 3.59 8.34 11.93
C SER A 21 2.69 8.04 13.14
N GLY A 22 2.96 6.99 13.92
CA GLY A 22 2.07 6.61 15.03
C GLY A 22 2.66 5.64 16.05
N ASN A 23 1.78 4.90 16.74
CA ASN A 23 2.17 3.82 17.64
C ASN A 23 1.89 2.46 16.96
N PRO A 24 2.93 1.69 16.58
CA PRO A 24 2.77 0.44 15.86
C PRO A 24 2.32 -0.75 16.73
N GLN A 25 2.21 -0.60 18.07
CA GLN A 25 1.99 -1.72 19.00
C GLN A 25 0.80 -2.64 18.65
N ASP A 26 -0.26 -2.09 18.06
CA ASP A 26 -1.47 -2.83 17.70
C ASP A 26 -1.75 -2.82 16.18
N PHE A 27 -0.80 -2.35 15.38
CA PHE A 27 -0.98 -2.24 13.94
C PHE A 27 -0.53 -3.52 13.21
N ASP A 28 -1.51 -4.30 12.73
CA ASP A 28 -1.25 -5.44 11.86
C ASP A 28 -1.10 -5.01 10.40
N THR A 29 0.14 -4.77 9.99
CA THR A 29 0.49 -4.42 8.60
C THR A 29 0.02 -5.46 7.58
N ARG A 30 0.01 -6.76 7.93
CA ARG A 30 -0.39 -7.81 6.97
C ARG A 30 -1.89 -7.79 6.77
N SER A 31 -2.68 -7.78 7.84
CA SER A 31 -4.14 -7.67 7.74
C SER A 31 -4.57 -6.37 7.05
N CYS A 32 -3.88 -5.25 7.35
CA CYS A 32 -4.13 -3.98 6.68
C CYS A 32 -3.90 -4.07 5.16
N LEU A 33 -2.78 -4.67 4.74
CA LEU A 33 -2.47 -4.82 3.32
C LEU A 33 -3.37 -5.81 2.62
N ASP A 34 -3.67 -6.96 3.21
CA ASP A 34 -4.57 -7.95 2.60
C ASP A 34 -5.95 -7.34 2.34
N HIS A 35 -6.47 -6.58 3.31
CA HIS A 35 -7.71 -5.83 3.13
C HIS A 35 -7.57 -4.72 2.07
N GLY A 36 -6.50 -3.93 2.13
CA GLY A 36 -6.27 -2.82 1.20
C GLY A 36 -6.09 -3.26 -0.25
N LEU A 37 -5.39 -4.37 -0.49
CA LEU A 37 -5.07 -4.89 -1.82
C LEU A 37 -6.32 -5.32 -2.60
N VAL A 38 -7.36 -5.78 -1.91
CA VAL A 38 -8.63 -6.22 -2.50
C VAL A 38 -9.73 -5.16 -2.45
N SER A 39 -9.53 -4.08 -1.69
CA SER A 39 -10.48 -2.98 -1.57
C SER A 39 -10.41 -2.02 -2.75
N PHE A 40 -11.54 -1.39 -3.08
CA PHE A 40 -11.56 -0.33 -4.09
C PHE A 40 -11.02 0.97 -3.49
N VAL A 41 -10.03 1.55 -4.16
CA VAL A 41 -9.40 2.80 -3.72
C VAL A 41 -9.79 3.93 -4.68
N SER A 42 -10.38 4.99 -4.13
CA SER A 42 -10.82 6.16 -4.91
C SER A 42 -9.66 6.82 -5.67
N GLY A 43 -8.48 6.93 -5.04
CA GLY A 43 -7.26 7.47 -5.67
C GLY A 43 -6.70 6.63 -6.82
N LEU A 44 -7.22 5.41 -7.03
CA LEU A 44 -6.90 4.54 -8.18
C LEU A 44 -7.98 4.53 -9.27
N GLY A 45 -8.97 5.41 -9.16
CA GLY A 45 -10.15 5.43 -10.03
C GLY A 45 -11.08 4.25 -9.79
N GLN A 46 -11.37 3.95 -8.51
CA GLN A 46 -12.19 2.79 -8.10
C GLN A 46 -11.61 1.45 -8.59
N ARG A 47 -10.29 1.29 -8.51
CA ARG A 47 -9.60 0.04 -8.81
C ARG A 47 -8.97 -0.54 -7.55
N ARG A 48 -8.82 -1.86 -7.54
CA ARG A 48 -8.12 -2.59 -6.49
C ARG A 48 -6.62 -2.46 -6.68
N PRO A 49 -5.84 -2.17 -5.63
CA PRO A 49 -4.37 -2.13 -5.73
C PRO A 49 -3.77 -3.41 -6.31
N LEU A 50 -4.37 -4.58 -6.04
CA LEU A 50 -3.92 -5.85 -6.63
C LEU A 50 -4.02 -5.87 -8.17
N ASP A 51 -5.00 -5.19 -8.76
CA ASP A 51 -5.13 -5.10 -10.23
C ASP A 51 -4.13 -4.11 -10.84
N ILE A 52 -3.65 -3.15 -10.04
CA ILE A 52 -2.55 -2.26 -10.42
C ILE A 52 -1.21 -3.01 -10.35
N LEU A 53 -1.01 -3.82 -9.30
CA LEU A 53 0.21 -4.60 -9.08
C LEU A 53 0.51 -5.56 -10.25
N LYS A 54 -0.53 -6.02 -10.96
CA LYS A 54 -0.41 -6.89 -12.15
C LYS A 54 0.11 -6.16 -13.40
N GLN A 55 0.12 -4.83 -13.39
CA GLN A 55 0.58 -4.02 -14.51
C GLN A 55 2.09 -3.73 -14.40
N PRO A 56 2.80 -3.59 -15.53
CA PRO A 56 4.18 -3.11 -15.50
C PRO A 56 4.29 -1.78 -14.74
N GLY A 57 5.22 -1.69 -13.79
CA GLY A 57 5.39 -0.49 -12.94
C GLY A 57 4.31 -0.29 -11.87
N GLY A 58 3.40 -1.25 -11.68
CA GLY A 58 2.31 -1.16 -10.71
C GLY A 58 2.77 -0.94 -9.26
N LEU A 59 3.90 -1.54 -8.89
CA LEU A 59 4.48 -1.34 -7.56
C LEU A 59 4.86 0.12 -7.30
N ASP A 60 5.52 0.78 -8.26
CA ASP A 60 5.96 2.17 -8.09
C ASP A 60 4.78 3.14 -8.08
N LEU A 61 3.71 2.86 -8.85
CA LEU A 61 2.46 3.61 -8.77
C LEU A 61 1.84 3.53 -7.37
N LEU A 62 1.78 2.34 -6.77
CA LEU A 62 1.23 2.16 -5.43
C LEU A 62 2.11 2.83 -4.36
N ARG A 63 3.44 2.76 -4.48
CA ARG A 63 4.35 3.50 -3.60
C ARG A 63 4.13 5.01 -3.69
N GLY A 64 3.97 5.53 -4.91
CA GLY A 64 3.68 6.94 -5.17
C GLY A 64 2.34 7.42 -4.61
N LEU A 65 1.40 6.51 -4.33
CA LEU A 65 0.13 6.79 -3.65
C LEU A 65 0.20 6.67 -2.13
N LEU A 66 0.99 5.72 -1.61
CA LEU A 66 1.13 5.50 -0.17
C LEU A 66 1.97 6.58 0.51
N LEU A 67 3.08 7.01 -0.12
CA LEU A 67 3.97 8.00 0.47
C LEU A 67 3.29 9.35 0.74
N PRO A 68 2.50 9.94 -0.18
CA PRO A 68 1.79 11.18 0.11
C PRO A 68 0.65 11.01 1.13
N ALA A 69 0.08 9.81 1.23
CA ALA A 69 -0.91 9.51 2.27
C ALA A 69 -0.31 9.53 3.69
N GLN A 70 0.99 9.27 3.84
CA GLN A 70 1.71 9.39 5.12
C GLN A 70 1.72 10.83 5.65
N SER A 71 1.96 11.80 4.75
CA SER A 71 2.06 13.22 5.08
C SER A 71 0.72 13.94 5.00
N GLY A 72 -0.35 13.27 4.58
CA GLY A 72 -1.65 13.88 4.30
C GLY A 72 -1.64 14.79 3.08
N THR A 73 -0.60 14.75 2.26
CA THR A 73 -0.46 15.58 1.06
C THR A 73 -1.10 14.87 -0.11
N PHE A 74 -2.35 15.20 -0.41
CA PHE A 74 -2.95 14.84 -1.69
C PHE A 74 -2.82 16.05 -2.63
N SER A 75 -2.15 15.87 -3.77
CA SER A 75 -2.07 16.88 -4.84
C SER A 75 -3.15 16.66 -5.88
#